data_AF-A0A2S9YB54-F1
#
_entry.id   AF-A0A2S9YB54-F1
#
_cell.length_a   1.000
_cell.length_b   1.000
_cell.length_c   1.000
_cell.angle_alpha   90.00
_cell.angle_beta   90.00
_cell.angle_gamma   90.00
#
_symmetry.space_group_name_H-M   'P 1'
#
loop_
_entity.id
_entity.type
_entity.pdbx_description
1 polymer ?
#
loop_
_entity_poly.entity_id
_entity_poly.type
_entity_poly.pdbx_seq_one_letter_code
_entity_poly.pdbx_strand_id
1 'polypeptide(L)'
;MFPHGGGPATGAWGGPPASRRKGPPRPQVRRAPVSATMAMTSPPPVIGENLPFPPELPGLAWLFVGLVESAEGHLTNDDLLAVAKRLQRWAPKLPIERVSALIRHTIADYRALPDVATRGARTREHNTELAQLVPRQRLAEVLTALYEIASDDGVVRDQELRFIVNTTQQLGLSPDPRLLAIAFLYLTLSIVDGHVDEAEKLVLREQAQKWAPGISIAERAVVIRWAIAEFKRRPELDDKMQCAREAADQLAVSTDKKTRRQILAEMWRIAGADGHISPEEQRFIAEMVSRFKLDS
;
A
#
# COMPACT_ATOMS: atom_id res chain seq x y z
N MET A 1 -2.99 59.64 38.52
CA MET A 1 -4.32 59.77 39.14
C MET A 1 -4.86 58.36 39.34
N PHE A 2 -4.69 57.81 40.56
CA PHE A 2 -5.38 56.59 41.00
C PHE A 2 -6.85 56.96 41.28
N PRO A 3 -7.78 55.97 41.27
CA PRO A 3 -8.08 55.36 42.57
C PRO A 3 -8.19 53.83 42.56
N HIS A 4 -7.96 53.32 43.77
CA HIS A 4 -8.21 51.97 44.27
C HIS A 4 -9.68 51.56 44.24
N GLY A 5 -9.93 50.24 44.32
CA GLY A 5 -11.23 49.72 44.78
C GLY A 5 -11.33 48.21 44.88
N GLY A 6 -11.05 47.67 46.08
CA GLY A 6 -11.98 46.74 46.76
C GLY A 6 -11.98 45.24 46.42
N GLY A 7 -11.18 44.47 47.15
CA GLY A 7 -11.66 43.57 48.23
C GLY A 7 -12.34 42.22 47.91
N PRO A 8 -12.24 41.23 48.82
CA PRO A 8 -12.41 39.79 48.54
C PRO A 8 -13.78 39.23 48.97
N ALA A 9 -14.17 38.08 48.41
CA ALA A 9 -15.31 37.29 48.88
C ALA A 9 -14.91 35.85 49.21
N THR A 10 -14.78 35.60 50.50
CA THR A 10 -14.84 34.29 51.15
C THR A 10 -16.29 33.81 51.24
N GLY A 11 -16.58 32.56 50.86
CA GLY A 11 -17.85 31.88 51.14
C GLY A 11 -17.63 30.36 51.09
N ALA A 12 -17.43 29.72 52.23
CA ALA A 12 -18.48 29.02 52.99
C ALA A 12 -18.76 27.60 52.45
N TRP A 13 -17.94 26.64 52.91
CA TRP A 13 -18.22 25.21 52.82
C TRP A 13 -19.24 24.82 53.90
N GLY A 14 -20.51 24.70 53.51
CA GLY A 14 -21.56 24.11 54.35
C GLY A 14 -21.67 22.61 54.10
N GLY A 15 -21.32 21.79 55.10
CA GLY A 15 -21.76 20.40 55.19
C GLY A 15 -23.08 20.31 55.96
N PRO A 16 -24.03 19.46 55.51
CA PRO A 16 -24.62 18.45 56.41
C PRO A 16 -25.12 17.20 55.64
N PRO A 17 -25.84 16.25 56.26
CA PRO A 17 -25.48 15.41 57.41
C PRO A 17 -25.48 13.91 57.03
N ALA A 18 -24.94 13.09 57.94
CA ALA A 18 -24.91 11.64 57.86
C ALA A 18 -26.29 11.00 57.66
N SER A 19 -26.46 10.21 56.59
CA SER A 19 -27.61 9.33 56.39
C SER A 19 -27.20 7.85 56.28
N ARG A 20 -27.61 7.12 57.32
CA ARG A 20 -27.86 5.68 57.47
C ARG A 20 -27.42 4.75 56.33
N ARG A 21 -26.40 3.94 56.64
CA ARG A 21 -26.06 2.69 55.95
C ARG A 21 -27.28 1.75 55.89
N LYS A 22 -27.83 1.52 54.70
CA LYS A 22 -28.65 0.33 54.39
C LYS A 22 -27.70 -0.79 53.98
N GLY A 23 -27.67 -1.87 54.76
CA GLY A 23 -26.89 -3.07 54.44
C GLY A 23 -27.37 -3.73 53.13
N PRO A 24 -26.51 -4.49 52.44
CA PRO A 24 -26.86 -5.15 51.20
C PRO A 24 -27.91 -6.26 51.43
N PRO A 25 -28.85 -6.46 50.50
CA PRO A 25 -29.79 -7.57 50.57
C PRO A 25 -29.06 -8.91 50.44
N ARG A 26 -29.45 -9.88 51.26
CA ARG A 26 -28.94 -11.27 51.21
C ARG A 26 -29.12 -11.86 49.80
N PRO A 27 -28.15 -12.65 49.29
CA PRO A 27 -28.29 -13.36 48.02
C PRO A 27 -29.44 -14.38 48.10
N GLN A 28 -30.42 -14.24 47.22
CA GLN A 28 -31.44 -15.26 46.98
C GLN A 28 -30.81 -16.44 46.23
N VAL A 29 -30.93 -17.64 46.80
CA VAL A 29 -30.57 -18.90 46.14
C VAL A 29 -31.54 -19.13 44.98
N ARG A 30 -31.14 -18.76 43.76
CA ARG A 30 -31.84 -19.17 42.53
C ARG A 30 -31.66 -20.67 42.37
N ARG A 31 -32.74 -21.42 42.58
CA ARG A 31 -32.85 -22.82 42.19
C ARG A 31 -32.63 -22.92 40.68
N ALA A 32 -31.69 -23.77 40.27
CA ALA A 32 -31.50 -24.10 38.86
C ALA A 32 -32.76 -24.79 38.31
N PRO A 33 -33.22 -24.45 37.09
CA PRO A 33 -34.21 -25.25 36.41
C PRO A 33 -33.58 -26.60 36.02
N VAL A 34 -34.13 -27.67 36.58
CA VAL A 34 -33.96 -29.03 36.08
C VAL A 34 -34.77 -29.11 34.79
N SER A 35 -34.11 -29.17 33.64
CA SER A 35 -34.51 -29.91 32.41
C SER A 35 -33.81 -29.35 31.18
N ALA A 36 -32.78 -30.05 30.72
CA ALA A 36 -32.38 -30.12 29.31
C ALA A 36 -31.44 -31.30 29.07
N THR A 37 -31.74 -32.46 29.66
CA THR A 37 -31.14 -33.73 29.25
C THR A 37 -31.98 -34.24 28.09
N MET A 38 -31.71 -33.76 26.87
CA MET A 38 -32.04 -34.35 25.56
C MET A 38 -31.79 -33.30 24.46
N ALA A 39 -30.53 -32.88 24.30
CA ALA A 39 -30.05 -32.40 23.02
C ALA A 39 -29.03 -33.43 22.56
N MET A 40 -29.52 -34.40 21.78
CA MET A 40 -28.67 -35.36 21.09
C MET A 40 -27.66 -34.58 20.26
N THR A 41 -26.41 -34.67 20.67
CA THR A 41 -25.23 -34.89 19.84
C THR A 41 -25.53 -34.93 18.34
N SER A 42 -25.75 -33.77 17.73
CA SER A 42 -25.43 -33.62 16.32
C SER A 42 -23.91 -33.73 16.25
N PRO A 43 -23.35 -34.64 15.43
CA PRO A 43 -21.94 -34.62 15.11
C PRO A 43 -21.56 -33.19 14.70
N PRO A 44 -20.40 -32.65 15.11
CA PRO A 44 -19.92 -31.41 14.52
C PRO A 44 -20.00 -31.57 13.00
N PRO A 45 -20.46 -30.55 12.25
CA PRO A 45 -20.46 -30.63 10.80
C PRO A 45 -19.05 -31.06 10.40
N VAL A 46 -18.96 -32.18 9.69
CA VAL A 46 -17.68 -32.67 9.17
C VAL A 46 -17.17 -31.55 8.29
N ILE A 47 -16.20 -30.78 8.83
CA ILE A 47 -15.54 -29.70 8.12
C ILE A 47 -15.04 -30.35 6.85
N GLY A 48 -15.63 -29.90 5.73
CA GLY A 48 -15.48 -30.51 4.43
C GLY A 48 -14.02 -30.78 4.09
N GLU A 49 -13.82 -31.83 3.30
CA GLU A 49 -12.60 -32.26 2.61
C GLU A 49 -11.34 -31.46 2.97
N ASN A 50 -10.31 -32.16 3.49
CA ASN A 50 -8.94 -31.64 3.62
C ASN A 50 -8.37 -31.28 2.24
N LEU A 51 -8.89 -30.21 1.64
CA LEU A 51 -8.39 -29.67 0.39
C LEU A 51 -6.97 -29.20 0.68
N PRO A 52 -5.97 -29.73 -0.04
CA PRO A 52 -4.60 -29.25 0.09
C PRO A 52 -4.56 -27.78 -0.32
N PHE A 53 -3.71 -27.01 0.32
CA PHE A 53 -3.46 -25.64 -0.12
C PHE A 53 -2.74 -25.68 -1.48
N PRO A 54 -3.07 -24.76 -2.41
CA PRO A 54 -2.21 -24.50 -3.56
C PRO A 54 -0.77 -24.25 -3.09
N PRO A 55 0.24 -24.77 -3.80
CA PRO A 55 1.63 -24.69 -3.37
C PRO A 55 2.15 -23.25 -3.23
N GLU A 56 1.60 -22.31 -3.99
CA GLU A 56 1.94 -20.89 -3.92
C GLU A 56 1.33 -20.17 -2.71
N LEU A 57 0.24 -20.71 -2.13
CA LEU A 57 -0.56 -19.99 -1.13
C LEU A 57 0.20 -19.67 0.16
N PRO A 58 1.04 -20.57 0.73
CA PRO A 58 1.87 -20.24 1.89
C PRO A 58 2.86 -19.11 1.61
N GLY A 59 3.51 -19.11 0.45
CA GLY A 59 4.43 -18.04 0.03
C GLY A 59 3.70 -16.70 -0.10
N LEU A 60 2.51 -16.69 -0.72
CA LEU A 60 1.69 -15.48 -0.83
C LEU A 60 1.23 -14.97 0.54
N ALA A 61 0.82 -15.87 1.43
CA ALA A 61 0.45 -15.51 2.80
C ALA A 61 1.62 -14.86 3.53
N TRP A 62 2.84 -15.42 3.38
CA TRP A 62 4.05 -14.87 3.96
C TRP A 62 4.32 -13.44 3.47
N LEU A 63 4.22 -13.19 2.17
CA LEU A 63 4.44 -11.85 1.61
C LEU A 63 3.41 -10.84 2.09
N PHE A 64 2.13 -11.21 2.12
CA PHE A 64 1.06 -10.29 2.53
C PHE A 64 1.12 -9.99 4.02
N VAL A 65 1.42 -10.99 4.86
CA VAL A 65 1.67 -10.78 6.29
C VAL A 65 2.92 -9.93 6.51
N GLY A 66 4.01 -10.22 5.79
CA GLY A 66 5.26 -9.47 5.87
C GLY A 66 5.09 -7.99 5.53
N LEU A 67 4.26 -7.68 4.53
CA LEU A 67 3.91 -6.31 4.17
C LEU A 67 3.21 -5.59 5.33
N VAL A 68 2.13 -6.16 5.87
CA VAL A 68 1.36 -5.51 6.95
C VAL A 68 2.20 -5.38 8.23
N GLU A 69 2.96 -6.41 8.58
CA GLU A 69 3.87 -6.37 9.73
C GLU A 69 5.01 -5.36 9.56
N SER A 70 5.43 -5.06 8.32
CA SER A 70 6.47 -4.06 8.04
C SER A 70 6.01 -2.62 8.23
N ALA A 71 4.70 -2.35 8.23
CA ALA A 71 4.17 -1.00 8.29
C ALA A 71 4.18 -0.44 9.73
N GLU A 72 3.58 -1.18 10.68
CA GLU A 72 3.34 -0.70 12.04
C GLU A 72 3.45 -1.80 13.12
N GLY A 73 3.78 -3.05 12.76
CA GLY A 73 3.89 -4.18 13.70
C GLY A 73 2.59 -4.55 14.44
N HIS A 74 1.46 -3.96 14.04
CA HIS A 74 0.15 -4.18 14.65
C HIS A 74 -0.87 -4.58 13.59
N LEU A 75 -1.03 -5.89 13.40
CA LEU A 75 -2.12 -6.45 12.59
C LEU A 75 -3.47 -6.19 13.28
N THR A 76 -4.32 -5.39 12.64
CA THR A 76 -5.72 -5.24 13.01
C THR A 76 -6.56 -6.37 12.43
N ASN A 77 -7.79 -6.55 12.93
CA ASN A 77 -8.73 -7.51 12.33
C ASN A 77 -9.10 -7.14 10.89
N ASP A 78 -9.10 -5.85 10.56
CA ASP A 78 -9.39 -5.37 9.21
C ASP A 78 -8.26 -5.72 8.25
N ASP A 79 -7.00 -5.60 8.69
CA ASP A 79 -5.84 -6.05 7.91
C ASP A 79 -5.89 -7.56 7.62
N LEU A 80 -6.22 -8.36 8.65
CA LEU A 80 -6.36 -9.80 8.51
C LEU A 80 -7.46 -10.16 7.50
N LEU A 81 -8.58 -9.44 7.55
CA LEU A 81 -9.68 -9.62 6.60
C LEU A 81 -9.28 -9.18 5.19
N ALA A 82 -8.54 -8.09 5.04
CA ALA A 82 -8.01 -7.64 3.76
C ALA A 82 -7.09 -8.71 3.15
N VAL A 83 -6.08 -9.18 3.90
CA VAL A 83 -5.17 -10.26 3.50
C VAL A 83 -5.94 -11.53 3.12
N ALA A 84 -6.92 -11.95 3.94
CA ALA A 84 -7.74 -13.12 3.67
C ALA A 84 -8.54 -13.02 2.37
N LYS A 85 -9.17 -11.86 2.11
CA LYS A 85 -9.88 -11.60 0.85
C LYS A 85 -8.93 -11.66 -0.35
N ARG A 86 -7.70 -11.16 -0.24
CA ARG A 86 -6.72 -11.20 -1.34
C ARG A 86 -6.22 -12.62 -1.59
N LEU A 87 -5.89 -13.39 -0.55
CA LEU A 87 -5.53 -14.81 -0.70
C LEU A 87 -6.67 -15.66 -1.26
N GLN A 88 -7.91 -15.36 -0.91
CA GLN A 88 -9.07 -16.10 -1.44
C GLN A 88 -9.22 -15.94 -2.97
N ARG A 89 -8.75 -14.85 -3.57
CA ARG A 89 -8.72 -14.71 -5.05
C ARG A 89 -7.79 -15.74 -5.71
N TRP A 90 -6.77 -16.20 -5.00
CA TRP A 90 -5.84 -17.24 -5.46
C TRP A 90 -6.34 -18.66 -5.20
N ALA A 91 -7.19 -18.83 -4.19
CA ALA A 91 -7.78 -20.11 -3.83
C ALA A 91 -9.30 -20.00 -3.60
N PRO A 92 -10.11 -19.68 -4.64
CA PRO A 92 -11.52 -19.36 -4.47
C PRO A 92 -12.39 -20.53 -3.98
N LYS A 93 -11.88 -21.76 -4.12
CA LYS A 93 -12.55 -22.98 -3.64
C LYS A 93 -12.30 -23.25 -2.15
N LEU A 94 -11.35 -22.56 -1.52
CA LEU A 94 -11.06 -22.75 -0.10
C LEU A 94 -12.02 -21.91 0.77
N PRO A 95 -12.55 -22.49 1.87
CA PRO A 95 -13.29 -21.74 2.86
C PRO A 95 -12.45 -20.61 3.46
N ILE A 96 -13.09 -19.47 3.76
CA ILE A 96 -12.40 -18.31 4.32
C ILE A 96 -11.76 -18.62 5.68
N GLU A 97 -12.33 -19.55 6.44
CA GLU A 97 -11.85 -20.01 7.74
C GLU A 97 -10.50 -20.73 7.60
N ARG A 98 -10.34 -21.52 6.52
CA ARG A 98 -9.08 -22.20 6.15
C ARG A 98 -8.01 -21.20 5.77
N VAL A 99 -8.35 -20.20 4.95
CA VAL A 99 -7.43 -19.11 4.60
C VAL A 99 -7.04 -18.30 5.85
N SER A 100 -7.99 -18.00 6.73
CA SER A 100 -7.73 -17.30 7.98
C SER A 100 -6.85 -18.11 8.93
N ALA A 101 -7.00 -19.44 8.98
CA ALA A 101 -6.11 -20.31 9.74
C ALA A 101 -4.68 -20.27 9.20
N LEU A 102 -4.50 -20.34 7.87
CA LEU A 102 -3.19 -20.19 7.23
C LEU A 102 -2.54 -18.84 7.59
N ILE A 103 -3.29 -17.74 7.52
CA ILE A 103 -2.79 -16.41 7.89
C ILE A 103 -2.34 -16.38 9.35
N ARG A 104 -3.15 -16.89 10.28
CA ARG A 104 -2.78 -16.94 11.71
C ARG A 104 -1.51 -17.74 11.96
N HIS A 105 -1.34 -18.89 11.30
CA HIS A 105 -0.10 -19.67 11.37
C HIS A 105 1.08 -18.88 10.81
N THR A 106 0.91 -18.27 9.64
CA THR A 106 1.95 -17.45 9.00
C THR A 106 2.40 -16.29 9.89
N ILE A 107 1.46 -15.63 10.60
CA ILE A 107 1.77 -14.56 11.56
C ILE A 107 2.57 -15.09 12.74
N ALA A 108 2.17 -16.25 13.28
CA ALA A 108 2.90 -16.87 14.38
C ALA A 108 4.34 -17.20 13.95
N ASP A 109 4.53 -17.77 12.76
CA ASP A 109 5.84 -18.10 12.21
C ASP A 109 6.68 -16.84 11.94
N TYR A 110 6.07 -15.79 11.36
CA TYR A 110 6.74 -14.52 11.08
C TYR A 110 7.23 -13.83 12.36
N ARG A 111 6.38 -13.82 13.41
CA ARG A 111 6.70 -13.21 14.71
C ARG A 111 7.68 -14.05 15.53
N ALA A 112 7.75 -15.35 15.30
CA ALA A 112 8.74 -16.24 15.93
C ALA A 112 10.18 -15.97 15.45
N LEU A 113 10.36 -15.33 14.28
CA LEU A 113 11.68 -14.94 13.80
C LEU A 113 12.24 -13.74 14.60
N PRO A 114 13.50 -13.84 15.08
CA PRO A 114 14.04 -12.97 16.12
C PRO A 114 14.32 -11.53 15.67
N ASP A 115 14.63 -11.33 14.39
CA ASP A 115 15.07 -10.03 13.88
C ASP A 115 14.65 -9.79 12.42
N VAL A 116 14.81 -8.54 11.99
CA VAL A 116 14.46 -8.05 10.66
C VAL A 116 15.30 -8.73 9.56
N ALA A 117 16.57 -9.06 9.84
CA ALA A 117 17.45 -9.67 8.86
C ALA A 117 17.01 -11.11 8.54
N THR A 118 16.63 -11.87 9.58
CA THR A 118 16.13 -13.24 9.48
C THR A 118 14.77 -13.27 8.77
N ARG A 119 13.85 -12.34 9.11
CA ARG A 119 12.59 -12.16 8.37
C ARG A 119 12.84 -11.84 6.91
N GLY A 120 13.78 -10.93 6.62
CA GLY A 120 14.18 -10.59 5.27
C GLY A 120 14.78 -11.77 4.50
N ALA A 121 15.56 -12.63 5.14
CA ALA A 121 16.08 -13.87 4.54
C ALA A 121 14.95 -14.84 4.20
N ARG A 122 14.02 -15.06 5.13
CA ARG A 122 12.87 -15.94 4.90
C ARG A 122 11.93 -15.41 3.80
N THR A 123 11.73 -14.09 3.73
CA THR A 123 11.00 -13.46 2.64
C THR A 123 11.68 -13.67 1.28
N ARG A 124 13.01 -13.63 1.22
CA ARG A 124 13.77 -13.96 -0.02
C ARG A 124 13.58 -15.40 -0.46
N GLU A 125 13.56 -16.35 0.48
CA GLU A 125 13.29 -17.77 0.20
C GLU A 125 11.90 -17.93 -0.44
N HIS A 126 10.86 -17.40 0.20
CA HIS A 126 9.50 -17.46 -0.34
C HIS A 126 9.35 -16.73 -1.68
N ASN A 127 10.04 -15.60 -1.89
CA ASN A 127 10.07 -14.95 -3.20
C ASN A 127 10.72 -15.83 -4.28
N THR A 128 11.81 -16.51 -3.94
CA THR A 128 12.49 -17.44 -4.86
C THR A 128 11.59 -18.62 -5.22
N GLU A 129 10.90 -19.21 -4.24
CA GLU A 129 9.93 -20.28 -4.45
C GLU A 129 8.75 -19.81 -5.32
N LEU A 130 8.16 -18.65 -5.00
CA LEU A 130 7.05 -18.09 -5.77
C LEU A 130 7.45 -17.80 -7.22
N ALA A 131 8.66 -17.28 -7.45
CA ALA A 131 9.16 -17.00 -8.79
C ALA A 131 9.31 -18.28 -9.64
N GLN A 132 9.51 -19.45 -9.01
CA GLN A 132 9.57 -20.75 -9.68
C GLN A 132 8.18 -21.37 -9.89
N LEU A 133 7.28 -21.18 -8.94
CA LEU A 133 5.94 -21.80 -8.93
C LEU A 133 4.92 -21.03 -9.79
N VAL A 134 5.03 -19.70 -9.84
CA VAL A 134 3.99 -18.84 -10.40
C VAL A 134 4.48 -18.23 -11.73
N PRO A 135 3.69 -18.35 -12.83
CA PRO A 135 4.04 -17.72 -14.09
C PRO A 135 4.18 -16.20 -13.94
N ARG A 136 5.11 -15.60 -14.70
CA ARG A 136 5.41 -14.17 -14.64
C ARG A 136 4.16 -13.28 -14.73
N GLN A 137 3.22 -13.61 -15.62
CA GLN A 137 1.98 -12.82 -15.76
C GLN A 137 1.18 -12.77 -14.45
N ARG A 138 1.14 -13.88 -13.70
CA ARG A 138 0.44 -13.98 -12.42
C ARG A 138 1.23 -13.37 -11.26
N LEU A 139 2.56 -13.37 -11.31
CA LEU A 139 3.36 -12.65 -10.31
C LEU A 139 3.04 -11.14 -10.29
N ALA A 140 2.67 -10.55 -11.42
CA ALA A 140 2.26 -9.15 -11.47
C ALA A 140 0.92 -8.89 -10.72
N GLU A 141 0.06 -9.91 -10.60
CA GLU A 141 -1.15 -9.86 -9.75
C GLU A 141 -0.77 -9.81 -8.25
N VAL A 142 0.34 -10.48 -7.85
CA VAL A 142 0.87 -10.42 -6.48
C VAL A 142 1.25 -8.99 -6.12
N LEU A 143 1.96 -8.29 -7.02
CA LEU A 143 2.34 -6.90 -6.79
C LEU A 143 1.14 -5.96 -6.74
N THR A 144 0.14 -6.20 -7.59
CA THR A 144 -1.12 -5.46 -7.55
C THR A 144 -1.79 -5.66 -6.18
N ALA A 145 -1.85 -6.89 -5.68
CA ALA A 145 -2.41 -7.19 -4.35
C ALA A 145 -1.61 -6.53 -3.22
N LEU A 146 -0.27 -6.51 -3.29
CA LEU A 146 0.57 -5.82 -2.31
C LEU A 146 0.28 -4.32 -2.27
N TYR A 147 0.19 -3.65 -3.42
CA TYR A 147 -0.21 -2.24 -3.45
C TYR A 147 -1.63 -2.01 -2.95
N GLU A 148 -2.59 -2.89 -3.28
CA GLU A 148 -3.96 -2.80 -2.75
C GLU A 148 -4.05 -2.99 -1.24
N ILE A 149 -3.14 -3.76 -0.64
CA ILE A 149 -3.06 -3.93 0.82
C ILE A 149 -2.41 -2.69 1.44
N ALA A 150 -1.28 -2.24 0.90
CA ALA A 150 -0.56 -1.08 1.43
C ALA A 150 -1.30 0.25 1.22
N SER A 151 -2.26 0.32 0.30
CA SER A 151 -3.05 1.53 0.04
C SER A 151 -4.48 1.44 0.56
N ASP A 152 -4.81 0.49 1.43
CA ASP A 152 -6.18 0.30 1.93
C ASP A 152 -6.64 1.51 2.76
N ASP A 153 -5.71 2.21 3.43
CA ASP A 153 -5.93 3.49 4.12
C ASP A 153 -5.74 4.74 3.23
N GLY A 154 -5.42 4.54 1.95
CA GLY A 154 -5.15 5.59 0.97
C GLY A 154 -3.70 6.11 0.94
N VAL A 155 -2.81 5.63 1.82
CA VAL A 155 -1.41 6.09 1.91
C VAL A 155 -0.45 4.91 1.98
N VAL A 156 0.38 4.75 0.95
CA VAL A 156 1.49 3.78 0.99
C VAL A 156 2.65 4.40 1.77
N ARG A 157 3.01 3.81 2.89
CA ARG A 157 4.09 4.27 3.78
C ARG A 157 5.45 3.86 3.23
N ASP A 158 6.52 4.53 3.69
CA ASP A 158 7.89 4.29 3.23
C ASP A 158 8.35 2.84 3.42
N GLN A 159 8.00 2.22 4.55
CA GLN A 159 8.41 0.85 4.87
C GLN A 159 7.69 -0.15 3.95
N GLU A 160 6.40 0.05 3.70
CA GLU A 160 5.59 -0.74 2.79
C GLU A 160 6.12 -0.61 1.35
N LEU A 161 6.38 0.61 0.89
CA LEU A 161 6.93 0.85 -0.44
C LEU A 161 8.28 0.15 -0.61
N ARG A 162 9.18 0.25 0.38
CA ARG A 162 10.46 -0.47 0.35
C ARG A 162 10.26 -1.99 0.31
N PHE A 163 9.31 -2.52 1.08
CA PHE A 163 8.96 -3.94 1.06
C PHE A 163 8.45 -4.39 -0.33
N ILE A 164 7.53 -3.63 -0.92
CA ILE A 164 6.97 -3.89 -2.25
C ILE A 164 8.05 -3.85 -3.31
N VAL A 165 8.91 -2.83 -3.30
CA VAL A 165 10.01 -2.67 -4.26
C VAL A 165 11.00 -3.83 -4.16
N ASN A 166 11.43 -4.18 -2.94
CA ASN A 166 12.36 -5.29 -2.73
C ASN A 166 11.75 -6.63 -3.19
N THR A 167 10.47 -6.85 -2.87
CA THR A 167 9.72 -8.04 -3.30
C THR A 167 9.60 -8.09 -4.83
N THR A 168 9.26 -6.98 -5.46
CA THR A 168 9.17 -6.84 -6.92
C THR A 168 10.48 -7.21 -7.60
N GLN A 169 11.61 -6.72 -7.08
CA GLN A 169 12.93 -7.05 -7.60
C GLN A 169 13.26 -8.53 -7.44
N GLN A 170 12.97 -9.12 -6.27
CA GLN A 170 13.25 -10.53 -5.98
C GLN A 170 12.38 -11.49 -6.81
N LEU A 171 11.17 -11.08 -7.16
CA LEU A 171 10.30 -11.82 -8.08
C LEU A 171 10.68 -11.65 -9.56
N GLY A 172 11.74 -10.89 -9.86
CA GLY A 172 12.18 -10.61 -11.23
C GLY A 172 11.23 -9.69 -12.00
N LEU A 173 10.36 -8.95 -11.29
CA LEU A 173 9.37 -8.04 -11.86
C LEU A 173 9.82 -6.58 -11.85
N SER A 174 11.11 -6.31 -11.67
CA SER A 174 11.66 -4.96 -11.70
C SER A 174 11.15 -4.19 -12.93
N PRO A 175 10.44 -3.07 -12.74
CA PRO A 175 10.00 -2.25 -13.86
C PRO A 175 11.23 -1.74 -14.61
N ASP A 176 11.10 -1.56 -15.92
CA ASP A 176 12.13 -0.91 -16.71
C ASP A 176 12.37 0.49 -16.11
N PRO A 177 13.60 0.81 -15.66
CA PRO A 177 13.90 2.08 -15.02
C PRO A 177 13.58 3.28 -15.93
N ARG A 178 13.61 3.08 -17.25
CA ARG A 178 13.21 4.12 -18.22
C ARG A 178 11.72 4.41 -18.13
N LEU A 179 10.88 3.40 -17.95
CA LEU A 179 9.44 3.60 -17.79
C LEU A 179 9.13 4.32 -16.48
N LEU A 180 9.86 4.00 -15.40
CA LEU A 180 9.71 4.70 -14.13
C LEU A 180 10.12 6.18 -14.26
N ALA A 181 11.26 6.44 -14.92
CA ALA A 181 11.72 7.80 -15.20
C ALA A 181 10.72 8.60 -16.05
N ILE A 182 10.18 7.99 -17.12
CA ILE A 182 9.14 8.61 -17.98
C ILE A 182 7.88 8.91 -17.17
N ALA A 183 7.39 7.93 -16.39
CA ALA A 183 6.20 8.12 -15.56
C ALA A 183 6.41 9.23 -14.53
N PHE A 184 7.60 9.32 -13.93
CA PHE A 184 7.92 10.38 -12.98
C PHE A 184 7.98 11.76 -13.65
N LEU A 185 8.60 11.88 -14.83
CA LEU A 185 8.61 13.14 -15.60
C LEU A 185 7.20 13.63 -15.90
N TYR A 186 6.32 12.71 -16.32
CA TYR A 186 4.93 13.06 -16.62
C TYR A 186 4.14 13.41 -15.36
N LEU A 187 4.34 12.72 -14.23
CA LEU A 187 3.72 13.11 -12.95
C LEU A 187 4.19 14.48 -12.47
N THR A 188 5.46 14.82 -12.66
CA THR A 188 5.97 16.15 -12.34
C THR A 188 5.38 17.21 -13.26
N LEU A 189 5.23 16.93 -14.55
CA LEU A 189 4.56 17.85 -15.47
C LEU A 189 3.13 18.16 -15.00
N SER A 190 2.35 17.13 -14.66
CA SER A 190 0.98 17.23 -14.15
C SER A 190 0.81 17.84 -12.76
N ILE A 191 1.86 18.28 -12.07
CA ILE A 191 1.71 19.02 -10.80
C ILE A 191 2.26 20.43 -10.87
N VAL A 192 2.96 20.76 -11.95
CA VAL A 192 3.52 22.09 -12.12
C VAL A 192 2.40 23.14 -12.18
N ASP A 193 1.17 22.73 -12.52
CA ASP A 193 -0.08 23.49 -12.45
C ASP A 193 -0.91 23.25 -11.16
N GLY A 194 -0.54 22.25 -10.35
CA GLY A 194 -1.08 21.95 -9.03
C GLY A 194 -2.06 20.77 -8.91
N HIS A 195 -2.42 20.05 -9.99
CA HIS A 195 -3.42 18.96 -9.91
C HIS A 195 -3.16 17.80 -10.89
N VAL A 196 -3.05 16.57 -10.36
CA VAL A 196 -3.07 15.35 -11.20
C VAL A 196 -4.50 14.81 -11.32
N ASP A 197 -5.18 15.06 -12.44
CA ASP A 197 -6.55 14.60 -12.68
C ASP A 197 -6.63 13.16 -13.23
N GLU A 198 -7.84 12.62 -13.40
CA GLU A 198 -8.02 11.27 -13.94
C GLU A 198 -7.73 11.16 -15.45
N ALA A 199 -7.87 12.25 -16.21
CA ALA A 199 -7.54 12.28 -17.62
C ALA A 199 -6.01 12.16 -17.81
N GLU A 200 -5.23 12.85 -17.00
CA GLU A 200 -3.77 12.76 -17.01
C GLU A 200 -3.29 11.37 -16.59
N LYS A 201 -3.90 10.76 -15.57
CA LYS A 201 -3.62 9.36 -15.20
C LYS A 201 -3.92 8.39 -16.34
N LEU A 202 -4.96 8.66 -17.14
CA LEU A 202 -5.29 7.86 -18.30
C LEU A 202 -4.22 8.01 -19.39
N VAL A 203 -3.75 9.24 -19.63
CA VAL A 203 -2.64 9.49 -20.55
C VAL A 203 -1.35 8.80 -20.08
N LEU A 204 -1.04 8.80 -18.79
CA LEU A 204 0.10 8.04 -18.24
C LEU A 204 0.01 6.54 -18.55
N ARG A 205 -1.19 5.95 -18.42
CA ARG A 205 -1.42 4.53 -18.74
C ARG A 205 -1.23 4.23 -20.22
N GLU A 206 -1.76 5.08 -21.09
CA GLU A 206 -1.60 4.96 -22.54
C GLU A 206 -0.14 5.09 -22.95
N GLN A 207 0.59 6.05 -22.37
CA GLN A 207 2.01 6.23 -22.69
C GLN A 207 2.87 5.07 -22.17
N ALA A 208 2.61 4.57 -20.97
CA ALA A 208 3.30 3.38 -20.47
C ALA A 208 3.08 2.16 -21.41
N GLN A 209 1.89 2.01 -21.99
CA GLN A 209 1.59 0.98 -22.99
C GLN A 209 2.38 1.19 -24.30
N LYS A 210 2.54 2.43 -24.75
CA LYS A 210 3.30 2.77 -25.96
C LYS A 210 4.80 2.50 -25.79
N TRP A 211 5.35 2.86 -24.64
CA TRP A 211 6.78 2.70 -24.34
C TRP A 211 7.19 1.25 -24.07
N ALA A 212 6.26 0.43 -23.58
CA ALA A 212 6.49 -0.99 -23.36
C ALA A 212 5.31 -1.83 -23.83
N PRO A 213 5.20 -2.09 -25.15
CA PRO A 213 4.12 -2.90 -25.70
C PRO A 213 4.15 -4.35 -25.22
N GLY A 214 5.33 -4.85 -24.85
CA GLY A 214 5.55 -6.25 -24.44
C GLY A 214 5.29 -6.56 -22.97
N ILE A 215 5.07 -5.56 -22.11
CA ILE A 215 4.74 -5.81 -20.71
C ILE A 215 3.23 -5.99 -20.53
N SER A 216 2.85 -6.77 -19.52
CA SER A 216 1.44 -7.02 -19.18
C SER A 216 0.74 -5.78 -18.62
N ILE A 217 -0.59 -5.77 -18.64
CA ILE A 217 -1.41 -4.72 -17.98
C ILE A 217 -1.04 -4.58 -16.51
N ALA A 218 -0.82 -5.71 -15.82
CA ALA A 218 -0.47 -5.73 -14.41
C ALA A 218 0.93 -5.15 -14.16
N GLU A 219 1.94 -5.49 -14.97
CA GLU A 219 3.27 -4.88 -14.87
C GLU A 219 3.22 -3.36 -15.11
N ARG A 220 2.41 -2.88 -16.06
CA ARG A 220 2.19 -1.43 -16.23
C ARG A 220 1.57 -0.78 -15.02
N ALA A 221 0.55 -1.40 -14.43
CA ALA A 221 -0.08 -0.89 -13.23
C ALA A 221 0.93 -0.77 -12.08
N VAL A 222 1.87 -1.71 -11.97
CA VAL A 222 2.97 -1.66 -10.99
C VAL A 222 3.90 -0.47 -11.25
N VAL A 223 4.34 -0.26 -12.49
CA VAL A 223 5.19 0.90 -12.85
C VAL A 223 4.53 2.21 -12.42
N ILE A 224 3.25 2.38 -12.74
CA ILE A 224 2.51 3.61 -12.46
C ILE A 224 2.29 3.79 -10.97
N ARG A 225 1.88 2.74 -10.25
CA ARG A 225 1.71 2.79 -8.79
C ARG A 225 3.02 3.10 -8.07
N TRP A 226 4.13 2.55 -8.55
CA TRP A 226 5.45 2.89 -8.04
C TRP A 226 5.76 4.36 -8.29
N ALA A 227 5.66 4.84 -9.52
CA ALA A 227 5.93 6.24 -9.84
C ALA A 227 5.09 7.19 -8.97
N ILE A 228 3.80 6.91 -8.78
CA ILE A 228 2.90 7.69 -7.92
C ILE A 228 3.33 7.62 -6.45
N ALA A 229 3.67 6.45 -5.93
CA ALA A 229 4.10 6.29 -4.54
C ALA A 229 5.41 7.07 -4.29
N GLU A 230 6.39 6.93 -5.19
CA GLU A 230 7.67 7.64 -5.10
C GLU A 230 7.49 9.15 -5.23
N PHE A 231 6.55 9.59 -6.07
CA PHE A 231 6.18 10.98 -6.22
C PHE A 231 5.51 11.54 -4.95
N LYS A 232 4.51 10.84 -4.39
CA LYS A 232 3.81 11.23 -3.15
C LYS A 232 4.73 11.25 -1.93
N ARG A 233 5.77 10.42 -1.91
CA ARG A 233 6.77 10.37 -0.86
C ARG A 233 7.58 11.68 -0.72
N ARG A 234 7.64 12.49 -1.78
CA ARG A 234 8.29 13.80 -1.77
C ARG A 234 7.23 14.86 -1.47
N PRO A 235 7.19 15.47 -0.28
CA PRO A 235 6.18 16.49 0.02
C PRO A 235 6.44 17.79 -0.74
N GLU A 236 7.70 18.20 -0.80
CA GLU A 236 8.12 19.47 -1.38
C GLU A 236 8.20 19.43 -2.91
N LEU A 237 7.79 20.52 -3.55
CA LEU A 237 7.88 20.65 -5.01
C LEU A 237 9.33 20.58 -5.49
N ASP A 238 10.27 21.18 -4.75
CA ASP A 238 11.69 21.18 -5.12
C ASP A 238 12.28 19.77 -5.17
N ASP A 239 11.89 18.88 -4.25
CA ASP A 239 12.32 17.47 -4.25
C ASP A 239 11.77 16.71 -5.46
N LYS A 240 10.52 16.97 -5.84
CA LYS A 240 9.90 16.39 -7.04
C LYS A 240 10.60 16.87 -8.31
N MET A 241 10.92 18.17 -8.37
CA MET A 241 11.65 18.76 -9.49
C MET A 241 13.07 18.19 -9.59
N GLN A 242 13.76 18.03 -8.47
CA GLN A 242 15.09 17.41 -8.43
C GLN A 242 15.05 15.95 -8.90
N CYS A 243 14.06 15.17 -8.48
CA CYS A 243 13.91 13.79 -8.94
C CYS A 243 13.55 13.72 -10.44
N ALA A 244 12.76 14.66 -10.95
CA ALA A 244 12.48 14.75 -12.38
C ALA A 244 13.74 15.06 -13.19
N ARG A 245 14.62 15.93 -12.69
CA ARG A 245 15.91 16.24 -13.30
C ARG A 245 16.81 15.00 -13.37
N GLU A 246 16.89 14.23 -12.28
CA GLU A 246 17.64 12.98 -12.23
C GLU A 246 17.07 11.93 -13.19
N ALA A 247 15.75 11.82 -13.28
CA ALA A 247 15.07 10.96 -14.25
C ALA A 247 15.38 11.37 -15.70
N ALA A 248 15.41 12.68 -15.99
CA ALA A 248 15.78 13.19 -17.30
C ALA A 248 17.24 12.88 -17.65
N ASP A 249 18.16 13.07 -16.70
CA ASP A 249 19.59 12.77 -16.88
C ASP A 249 19.80 11.26 -17.12
N GLN A 250 19.07 10.41 -16.40
CA GLN A 250 19.09 8.96 -16.60
C GLN A 250 18.58 8.59 -18.01
N LEU A 251 17.48 9.20 -18.47
CA LEU A 251 16.96 8.98 -19.82
C LEU A 251 17.93 9.51 -20.89
N ALA A 252 18.62 10.61 -20.63
CA ALA A 252 19.61 11.19 -21.52
C ALA A 252 20.77 10.23 -21.84
N VAL A 253 21.16 9.41 -20.86
CA VAL A 253 22.24 8.42 -20.98
C VAL A 253 21.74 7.07 -21.49
N SER A 254 20.51 6.68 -21.15
CA SER A 254 19.98 5.32 -21.42
C SER A 254 19.15 5.20 -22.71
N THR A 255 18.90 6.30 -23.43
CA THR A 255 18.06 6.30 -24.64
C THR A 255 18.66 7.09 -25.79
N ASP A 256 18.28 6.73 -27.02
CA ASP A 256 18.76 7.41 -28.22
C ASP A 256 18.12 8.81 -28.41
N LYS A 257 18.65 9.60 -29.34
CA LYS A 257 18.15 10.97 -29.62
C LYS A 257 16.70 10.96 -30.10
N LYS A 258 16.28 9.92 -30.83
CA LYS A 258 14.92 9.78 -31.37
C LYS A 258 13.91 9.57 -30.25
N THR A 259 14.21 8.67 -29.32
CA THR A 259 13.43 8.37 -28.12
C THR A 259 13.23 9.62 -27.27
N ARG A 260 14.30 10.37 -27.00
CA ARG A 260 14.23 11.62 -26.23
C ARG A 260 13.34 12.68 -26.87
N ARG A 261 13.43 12.84 -28.19
CA ARG A 261 12.52 13.73 -28.95
C ARG A 261 11.07 13.28 -28.85
N GLN A 262 10.82 11.98 -28.89
CA GLN A 262 9.49 11.44 -28.73
C GLN A 262 8.96 11.66 -27.30
N ILE A 263 9.78 11.47 -26.26
CA ILE A 263 9.39 11.76 -24.87
C ILE A 263 8.96 13.23 -24.73
N LEU A 264 9.74 14.18 -25.27
CA LEU A 264 9.37 15.60 -25.24
C LEU A 264 8.11 15.93 -26.04
N ALA A 265 7.95 15.35 -27.22
CA ALA A 265 6.73 15.54 -28.00
C ALA A 265 5.49 15.08 -27.23
N GLU A 266 5.60 13.98 -26.47
CA GLU A 266 4.54 13.53 -25.58
C GLU A 266 4.35 14.45 -24.37
N MET A 267 5.41 15.02 -23.78
CA MET A 267 5.27 16.03 -22.72
C MET A 267 4.51 17.26 -23.21
N TRP A 268 4.84 17.78 -24.40
CA TRP A 268 4.08 18.86 -25.03
C TRP A 268 2.61 18.50 -25.26
N ARG A 269 2.34 17.25 -25.68
CA ARG A 269 0.96 16.78 -25.89
C ARG A 269 0.20 16.64 -24.57
N ILE A 270 0.85 16.18 -23.50
CA ILE A 270 0.25 16.06 -22.16
C ILE A 270 -0.08 17.44 -21.62
N ALA A 271 0.88 18.36 -21.62
CA ALA A 271 0.70 19.72 -21.11
C ALA A 271 -0.38 20.49 -21.88
N GLY A 272 -0.58 20.21 -23.17
CA GLY A 272 -1.62 20.85 -23.98
C GLY A 272 -2.95 20.09 -24.05
N ALA A 273 -3.16 19.07 -23.22
CA ALA A 273 -4.34 18.19 -23.32
C ALA A 273 -5.66 18.90 -23.02
N ASP A 274 -5.64 19.93 -22.19
CA ASP A 274 -6.78 20.79 -21.86
C ASP A 274 -6.95 21.99 -22.82
N GLY A 275 -6.06 22.12 -23.81
CA GLY A 275 -6.03 23.22 -24.78
C GLY A 275 -5.21 24.44 -24.35
N HIS A 276 -4.54 24.42 -23.19
CA HIS A 276 -3.68 25.49 -22.71
C HIS A 276 -2.36 24.92 -22.15
N ILE A 277 -1.24 25.62 -22.33
CA ILE A 277 0.03 25.21 -21.72
C ILE A 277 0.51 26.35 -20.84
N SER A 278 0.56 26.13 -19.53
CA SER A 278 0.95 27.14 -18.56
C SER A 278 2.41 27.59 -18.74
N PRO A 279 2.77 28.82 -18.34
CA PRO A 279 4.16 29.28 -18.35
C PRO A 279 5.12 28.41 -17.53
N GLU A 280 4.61 27.78 -16.47
CA GLU A 280 5.36 26.88 -15.60
C GLU A 280 5.68 25.55 -16.33
N GLU A 281 4.71 24.95 -17.02
CA GLU A 281 4.93 23.74 -17.84
C GLU A 281 5.87 24.02 -19.00
N GLN A 282 5.72 25.15 -19.70
CA GLN A 282 6.63 25.56 -20.77
C GLN A 282 8.07 25.67 -20.27
N ARG A 283 8.27 26.26 -19.08
CA ARG A 283 9.59 26.35 -18.43
C ARG A 283 10.13 24.97 -18.09
N PHE A 284 9.31 24.08 -17.54
CA PHE A 284 9.72 22.72 -17.21
C PHE A 284 10.11 21.93 -18.47
N ILE A 285 9.30 21.99 -19.54
CA ILE A 285 9.60 21.31 -20.81
C ILE A 285 10.88 21.89 -21.45
N ALA A 286 11.08 23.20 -21.42
CA ALA A 286 12.31 23.83 -21.90
C ALA A 286 13.55 23.36 -21.13
N GLU A 287 13.44 23.16 -19.80
CA GLU A 287 14.50 22.55 -19.00
C GLU A 287 14.81 21.12 -19.49
N MET A 288 13.78 20.32 -19.77
CA MET A 288 13.96 18.95 -20.25
C MET A 288 14.61 18.87 -21.64
N VAL A 289 14.34 19.84 -22.53
CA VAL A 289 15.01 19.96 -23.84
C VAL A 289 16.53 20.09 -23.66
N SER A 290 16.95 20.98 -22.77
CA SER A 290 18.36 21.22 -22.45
C SER A 290 19.02 19.96 -21.86
N ARG A 291 18.36 19.30 -20.89
CA ARG A 291 18.86 18.07 -20.25
C ARG A 291 18.94 16.89 -21.21
N PHE A 292 18.01 16.79 -22.16
CA PHE A 292 18.07 15.80 -23.22
C PHE A 292 19.13 16.10 -24.27
N LYS A 293 19.87 17.21 -24.18
CA LYS A 293 20.95 17.59 -25.11
C LYS A 293 20.46 17.61 -26.56
N LEU A 294 19.30 18.21 -26.78
CA LEU A 294 18.68 18.31 -28.10
C LEU A 294 18.93 19.65 -28.80
N ASP A 295 19.56 20.59 -28.09
CA ASP A 295 19.92 21.94 -28.57
C ASP A 295 21.16 21.96 -29.48
N SER A 296 21.74 20.78 -29.76
CA SER A 296 22.90 20.54 -30.63
C SER A 296 22.58 19.50 -31.69
#